data_AF-A0A6P5KR48-F1
#
_entry.id   AF-A0A6P5KR48-F1
#
_cell.length_a   1.000
_cell.length_b   1.000
_cell.length_c   1.000
_cell.angle_alpha   90.00
_cell.angle_beta   90.00
_cell.angle_gamma   90.00
#
_symmetry.space_group_name_H-M   'P 1'
#
loop_
_entity.id
_entity.type
_entity.pdbx_description
1 polymer ?
#
loop_
_entity_poly.entity_id
_entity_poly.type
_entity_poly.pdbx_seq_one_letter_code
_entity_poly.pdbx_strand_id
1 'polypeptide(L)'
;MATGCQSSPELTMEGLCQPQEAKSEVTNQLLDLQWKMGMAVSSDSCRSLKSPYIAVTLKVADQSGQITNKSFEMTIPQFQYFFKQFKEMAAVIETV
;
A
#
# COMPACT_ATOMS: atom_id res chain seq x y z
N MET A 1 -58.86 -23.32 9.64
CA MET A 1 -58.59 -23.11 11.07
C MET A 1 -57.81 -24.33 11.56
N ALA A 2 -56.64 -24.13 12.20
CA ALA A 2 -55.79 -25.12 12.90
C ALA A 2 -55.08 -26.21 12.03
N THR A 3 -53.79 -26.07 11.69
CA THR A 3 -52.51 -26.36 12.41
C THR A 3 -52.01 -27.82 12.32
N GLY A 4 -50.76 -27.98 11.92
CA GLY A 4 -49.97 -29.21 12.10
C GLY A 4 -48.56 -29.10 11.50
N CYS A 5 -47.57 -28.66 12.29
CA CYS A 5 -46.14 -28.74 11.96
C CYS A 5 -45.64 -30.19 12.01
N GLN A 6 -44.83 -30.60 11.04
CA GLN A 6 -43.47 -31.19 11.18
C GLN A 6 -43.13 -32.12 10.01
N SER A 7 -42.07 -31.79 9.27
CA SER A 7 -40.80 -32.52 9.24
C SER A 7 -39.95 -32.00 8.07
N SER A 8 -38.77 -31.45 8.39
CA SER A 8 -37.70 -31.28 7.40
C SER A 8 -37.22 -32.65 6.91
N PRO A 9 -36.70 -32.72 5.68
CA PRO A 9 -35.26 -32.92 5.60
C PRO A 9 -34.57 -32.04 4.54
N GLU A 10 -33.34 -31.65 4.89
CA GLU A 10 -32.19 -31.48 3.98
C GLU A 10 -32.34 -30.52 2.78
N LEU A 11 -32.00 -29.26 3.02
CA LEU A 11 -31.52 -28.37 1.96
C LEU A 11 -30.07 -28.79 1.63
N THR A 12 -29.91 -29.46 0.50
CA THR A 12 -28.62 -29.74 -0.13
C THR A 12 -27.82 -28.44 -0.24
N MET A 13 -26.67 -28.40 0.43
CA MET A 13 -25.70 -27.31 0.38
C MET A 13 -24.94 -27.37 -0.95
N GLU A 14 -25.62 -27.03 -2.04
CA GLU A 14 -24.99 -26.78 -3.35
C GLU A 14 -24.60 -25.30 -3.40
N GLY A 15 -23.53 -24.99 -2.68
CA GLY A 15 -22.93 -23.66 -2.64
C GLY A 15 -21.43 -23.82 -2.45
N LEU A 16 -20.77 -24.41 -3.45
CA LEU A 16 -19.31 -24.36 -3.53
C LEU A 16 -18.90 -22.90 -3.45
N CYS A 17 -18.34 -22.50 -2.29
CA CYS A 17 -17.44 -21.37 -2.20
C CYS A 17 -16.35 -21.62 -3.25
N GLN A 18 -16.51 -21.02 -4.42
CA GLN A 18 -15.40 -20.89 -5.33
C GLN A 18 -14.28 -20.18 -4.55
N PRO A 19 -13.05 -20.70 -4.58
CA PRO A 19 -11.90 -19.89 -4.22
C PRO A 19 -11.94 -18.69 -5.16
N GLN A 20 -12.33 -17.53 -4.65
CA GLN A 20 -12.20 -16.29 -5.39
C GLN A 20 -10.69 -16.03 -5.41
N GLU A 21 -10.00 -16.61 -6.39
CA GLU A 21 -8.63 -16.22 -6.70
C GLU A 21 -8.68 -14.71 -6.89
N ALA A 22 -8.12 -13.99 -5.92
CA ALA A 22 -8.03 -12.55 -5.98
C ALA A 22 -7.10 -12.25 -7.17
N LYS A 23 -7.69 -11.97 -8.32
CA LYS A 23 -6.98 -11.43 -9.47
C LYS A 23 -6.39 -10.09 -9.02
N SER A 24 -5.13 -10.12 -8.61
CA SER A 24 -4.38 -8.93 -8.23
C SER A 24 -4.13 -8.12 -9.50
N GLU A 25 -5.09 -7.29 -9.86
CA GLU A 25 -4.95 -6.34 -10.95
C GLU A 25 -3.90 -5.29 -10.55
N VAL A 26 -2.73 -5.36 -11.17
CA VAL A 26 -1.64 -4.40 -10.94
C VAL A 26 -2.08 -3.06 -11.52
N THR A 27 -2.49 -2.15 -10.65
CA THR A 27 -3.09 -0.87 -11.06
C THR A 27 -2.07 0.16 -11.52
N ASN A 28 -0.82 0.12 -11.02
CA ASN A 28 0.27 1.00 -11.42
C ASN A 28 1.61 0.29 -11.17
N GLN A 29 2.62 0.59 -11.99
CA GLN A 29 3.95 -0.02 -11.89
C GLN A 29 4.98 1.00 -11.41
N LEU A 30 5.72 0.66 -10.36
CA LEU A 30 6.86 1.43 -9.89
C LEU A 30 8.06 1.16 -10.82
N LEU A 31 8.54 2.18 -11.51
CA LEU A 31 9.65 2.09 -12.48
C LEU A 31 10.99 2.50 -11.89
N ASP A 32 11.00 3.48 -10.98
CA ASP A 32 12.22 3.99 -10.35
C ASP A 32 11.89 4.60 -8.98
N LEU A 33 12.84 4.52 -8.05
CA LEU A 33 12.80 5.16 -6.74
C LEU A 33 14.11 5.91 -6.51
N GLN A 34 14.00 7.23 -6.46
CA GLN A 34 15.11 8.11 -6.13
C GLN A 34 14.88 8.73 -4.76
N TRP A 35 15.95 8.99 -4.02
CA TRP A 35 15.86 9.64 -2.72
C TRP A 35 17.04 10.59 -2.49
N LYS A 36 16.79 11.59 -1.64
CA LYS A 36 17.82 12.52 -1.14
C LYS A 36 17.59 12.80 0.33
N MET A 37 18.67 12.96 1.09
CA MET A 37 18.62 13.49 2.45
C MET A 37 19.00 14.97 2.42
N GLY A 38 18.15 15.81 3.00
CA GLY A 38 18.37 17.25 3.12
C GLY A 38 18.18 17.72 4.56
N MET A 39 18.48 19.00 4.77
CA MET A 39 18.18 19.69 6.02
C MET A 39 17.27 20.88 5.68
N ALA A 40 16.10 20.95 6.29
CA ALA A 40 15.28 22.14 6.17
C ALA A 40 15.97 23.27 6.95
N VAL A 41 16.08 24.46 6.35
CA VAL A 41 16.65 25.66 6.99
C VAL A 41 15.55 26.71 7.06
N SER A 42 15.32 27.27 8.25
CA SER A 42 14.24 28.23 8.48
C SER A 42 14.55 29.62 7.93
N SER A 43 13.52 30.32 7.46
CA SER A 43 13.47 31.78 7.42
C SER A 43 12.88 32.36 8.72
N ASP A 44 13.00 33.68 8.85
CA ASP A 44 12.90 34.59 10.00
C ASP A 44 11.73 34.38 11.01
N SER A 45 10.78 33.49 10.73
CA SER A 45 9.58 33.20 11.53
C SER A 45 9.58 31.86 12.28
N CYS A 46 10.64 31.03 12.17
CA CYS A 46 10.73 29.78 12.95
C CYS A 46 12.16 29.53 13.46
N ARG A 47 12.39 29.60 14.78
CA ARG A 47 13.75 29.73 15.36
C ARG A 47 14.63 28.46 15.34
N SER A 48 14.14 27.31 14.86
CA SER A 48 14.87 26.04 15.03
C SER A 48 14.56 24.94 13.99
N LEU A 49 14.48 25.24 12.69
CA LEU A 49 14.49 24.15 11.69
C LEU A 49 15.95 23.77 11.40
N LYS A 50 16.50 22.87 12.22
CA LYS A 50 17.72 22.08 11.93
C LYS A 50 17.33 20.60 11.86
N SER A 51 16.25 20.33 11.12
CA SER A 51 15.65 19.01 11.08
C SER A 51 16.01 18.35 9.76
N PRO A 52 16.77 17.25 9.77
CA PRO A 52 16.99 16.48 8.57
C PRO A 52 15.67 15.87 8.09
N TYR A 53 15.53 15.78 6.78
CA TYR A 53 14.40 15.15 6.12
C TYR A 53 14.88 14.33 4.93
N ILE A 54 14.08 13.33 4.56
CA ILE A 54 14.27 12.54 3.35
C ILE A 54 13.22 12.98 2.35
N ALA A 55 13.63 13.28 1.12
CA ALA A 55 12.71 13.42 0.01
C ALA A 55 12.84 12.20 -0.90
N VAL A 56 11.72 11.58 -1.24
CA VAL A 56 11.62 10.44 -2.14
C VAL A 56 10.87 10.88 -3.38
N THR A 57 11.35 10.45 -4.55
CA THR A 57 10.68 10.60 -5.84
C THR A 57 10.47 9.21 -6.44
N LEU A 58 9.21 8.89 -6.69
CA LEU A 58 8.79 7.65 -7.35
C LEU A 58 8.45 7.94 -8.81
N LYS A 59 9.02 7.19 -9.73
CA LYS A 59 8.61 7.18 -11.14
C LYS A 59 7.64 6.03 -11.33
N VAL A 60 6.41 6.33 -11.72
CA VAL A 60 5.32 5.35 -11.83
C VAL A 60 4.72 5.40 -13.22
N ALA A 61 4.47 4.23 -13.81
CA ALA A 61 3.64 4.08 -15.01
C ALA A 61 2.22 3.68 -14.60
N ASP A 62 1.22 4.40 -15.11
CA ASP A 62 -0.17 3.99 -14.98
C ASP A 62 -0.57 2.94 -16.02
N GLN A 63 -1.83 2.50 -15.97
CA GLN A 63 -2.37 1.47 -16.87
C GLN A 63 -2.41 1.91 -18.34
N SER A 64 -2.40 3.22 -18.61
CA SER A 64 -2.31 3.77 -19.96
C SER A 64 -0.87 3.86 -20.48
N GLY A 65 0.11 3.53 -19.64
CA GLY A 65 1.54 3.69 -19.93
C GLY A 65 2.06 5.10 -19.70
N GLN A 66 1.25 6.01 -19.16
CA GLN A 66 1.70 7.35 -18.82
C GLN A 66 2.64 7.31 -17.62
N ILE A 67 3.81 7.93 -17.78
CA ILE A 67 4.85 7.97 -16.76
C ILE A 67 4.77 9.28 -15.99
N THR A 68 4.63 9.21 -14.68
CA THR A 68 4.60 10.37 -13.80
C THR A 68 5.59 10.24 -12.65
N ASN A 69 6.08 11.38 -12.17
CA ASN A 69 6.89 11.45 -10.96
C ASN A 69 6.01 11.90 -9.79
N LYS A 70 6.07 11.17 -8.66
CA LYS A 70 5.41 11.51 -7.40
C LYS A 70 6.46 11.71 -6.34
N SER A 71 6.49 12.87 -5.71
CA SER A 71 7.49 13.19 -4.69
C SER A 71 6.84 13.51 -3.36
N PHE A 72 7.51 13.12 -2.27
CA PHE A 72 7.07 13.39 -0.91
C PHE A 72 8.28 13.51 0.03
N GLU A 73 8.08 14.23 1.12
CA GLU A 73 9.09 14.45 2.16
C GLU A 73 8.66 13.78 3.46
N MET A 74 9.64 13.30 4.22
CA MET A 74 9.40 12.68 5.51
C MET A 74 10.52 12.99 6.49
N THR A 75 10.16 13.04 7.77
CA THR A 75 11.12 13.11 8.87
C THR A 75 11.91 11.80 8.99
N ILE A 76 13.05 11.83 9.68
CA ILE A 76 13.86 10.63 9.92
C ILE A 76 13.08 9.50 10.61
N PRO A 77 12.27 9.74 11.67
CA PRO A 77 11.46 8.66 12.27
C PRO A 77 10.44 8.05 11.30
N GLN A 78 9.81 8.87 10.45
CA GLN A 78 8.89 8.38 9.42
C GLN A 78 9.62 7.52 8.38
N PHE A 79 10.84 7.89 7.99
CA PHE A 79 11.67 7.09 7.10
C PHE A 79 12.05 5.74 7.70
N GLN A 80 12.39 5.69 8.99
CA GLN A 80 12.69 4.42 9.66
C GLN A 80 11.50 3.47 9.63
N TYR A 81 10.29 3.98 9.85
CA TYR A 81 9.07 3.21 9.73
C TYR A 81 8.84 2.74 8.29
N PHE A 82 8.94 3.66 7.31
CA PHE A 82 8.80 3.36 5.89
C PHE A 82 9.78 2.26 5.44
N PHE A 83 11.06 2.38 5.80
CA PHE A 83 12.10 1.39 5.48
C PHE A 83 11.78 0.01 6.06
N LYS A 84 11.29 -0.06 7.31
CA LYS A 84 10.86 -1.32 7.91
C LYS A 84 9.75 -1.98 7.08
N GLN A 85 8.72 -1.22 6.71
CA GLN A 85 7.62 -1.72 5.87
C GLN A 85 8.10 -2.17 4.49
N PHE A 86 9.05 -1.43 3.91
CA PHE A 86 9.61 -1.78 2.61
C PHE A 86 10.37 -3.11 2.65
N LYS A 87 11.11 -3.40 3.73
CA LYS A 87 11.77 -4.71 3.92
C LYS A 87 10.77 -5.85 4.09
N GLU A 88 9.69 -5.63 4.83
CA GLU A 88 8.62 -6.62 4.99
C GLU A 88 7.98 -6.93 3.64
N MET A 89 7.72 -5.90 2.82
CA MET A 89 7.23 -6.08 1.45
C MET A 89 8.22 -6.83 0.55
N ALA A 90 9.52 -6.49 0.61
CA ALA A 90 10.55 -7.17 -0.17
C ALA A 90 10.62 -8.67 0.16
N ALA A 91 10.53 -9.03 1.45
CA ALA A 91 10.54 -10.42 1.89
C ALA A 91 9.35 -11.22 1.31
N VAL A 92 8.18 -10.61 1.14
CA VAL A 92 7.02 -11.27 0.49
C VAL A 92 7.30 -11.51 -1.00
N ILE A 93 7.92 -10.55 -1.70
CA ILE A 93 8.25 -10.67 -3.12
C ILE A 93 9.35 -11.71 -3.38
N GLU A 94 10.28 -11.91 -2.44
CA GLU A 94 11.37 -12.88 -2.58
C GLU A 94 10.93 -14.34 -2.34
N THR A 95 9.73 -14.59 -1.81
CA THR A 95 9.28 -15.95 -1.43
C THR A 95 8.68 -16.79 -2.57
N VAL A 96 8.98 -16.49 -3.83
CA VAL A 96 8.47 -17.21 -5.04
C VAL A 96 9.56 -18.03 -5.73
#